data_AF-A0AB38EK59-F1
#
_entry.id   AF-A0AB38EK59-F1
#
_cell.length_a   1.000
_cell.length_b   1.000
_cell.length_c   1.000
_cell.angle_alpha   90.00
_cell.angle_beta   90.00
_cell.angle_gamma   90.00
#
_symmetry.space_group_name_H-M   'P 1'
#
loop_
_entity.id
_entity.type
_entity.pdbx_description
1 polymer ?
#
loop_
_entity_poly.entity_id
_entity_poly.type
_entity_poly.pdbx_seq_one_letter_code
_entity_poly.pdbx_strand_id
1 'polypeptide(L)'
;MVIDEIGYLPFGRDEANLFFNVVAKRYEQGSLILTSNLPFTQWAGTFADDQTLTAAMLDRLLHHAHIVQMTGESYRLKDKRKAGTKSSRAEPARKYEPEGGQN
;
A
#
# COMPACT_ATOMS: atom_id res chain seq x y z
N MET A 1 15.86 -8.75 2.35
CA MET A 1 15.13 -8.23 1.19
C MET A 1 14.21 -7.13 1.67
N VAL A 2 14.09 -6.03 0.93
CA VAL A 2 13.20 -4.91 1.27
C VAL A 2 12.20 -4.74 0.13
N ILE A 3 10.93 -4.63 0.46
CA ILE A 3 9.84 -4.35 -0.46
C ILE A 3 9.14 -3.10 0.04
N ASP A 4 9.06 -2.09 -0.82
CA ASP A 4 8.57 -0.77 -0.45
C ASP A 4 7.21 -0.50 -1.11
N GLU A 5 6.40 0.34 -0.47
CA GLU A 5 5.15 0.90 -1.01
C GLU A 5 4.07 -0.12 -1.42
N ILE A 6 3.91 -1.21 -0.66
CA ILE A 6 2.77 -2.12 -0.85
C ILE A 6 1.46 -1.35 -0.65
N GLY A 7 0.52 -1.49 -1.60
CA GLY A 7 -0.79 -0.84 -1.53
C GLY A 7 -0.93 0.43 -2.36
N TYR A 8 0.12 0.89 -3.04
CA TYR A 8 0.01 2.05 -3.94
C TYR A 8 -0.65 1.70 -5.28
N LEU A 9 -0.26 0.58 -5.89
CA LEU A 9 -0.87 0.04 -7.10
C LEU A 9 -1.54 -1.29 -6.79
N PRO A 10 -2.78 -1.51 -7.27
CA PRO A 10 -3.41 -2.82 -7.15
C PRO A 10 -2.66 -3.83 -8.03
N PHE A 11 -2.45 -5.02 -7.48
CA PHE A 11 -1.92 -6.16 -8.22
C PHE A 11 -3.05 -6.83 -9.00
N GLY A 12 -2.74 -7.22 -10.24
CA GLY A 12 -3.50 -8.25 -10.91
C GLY A 12 -3.25 -9.62 -10.25
N ARG A 13 -4.01 -10.63 -10.68
CA ARG A 13 -3.95 -11.96 -10.08
C ARG A 13 -2.58 -12.62 -10.23
N ASP A 14 -1.93 -12.45 -11.38
CA ASP A 14 -0.62 -13.05 -11.63
C ASP A 14 0.47 -12.37 -10.79
N GLU A 15 0.45 -11.05 -10.65
CA GLU A 15 1.39 -10.32 -9.81
C GLU A 15 1.18 -10.67 -8.32
N ALA A 16 -0.07 -10.80 -7.88
CA ALA A 16 -0.39 -11.23 -6.52
C ALA A 16 0.14 -12.65 -6.23
N ASN A 17 -0.01 -13.58 -7.19
CA ASN A 17 0.54 -14.93 -7.08
C ASN A 17 2.07 -14.95 -7.05
N LEU A 18 2.72 -14.15 -7.89
CA LEU A 18 4.18 -13.99 -7.87
C LEU A 18 4.66 -13.44 -6.53
N PHE A 19 3.98 -12.42 -6.01
CA PHE A 19 4.30 -11.85 -4.70
C PHE A 19 4.12 -12.87 -3.57
N PHE A 20 3.02 -13.63 -3.58
CA PHE A 20 2.81 -14.73 -2.64
C PHE A 20 3.97 -15.74 -2.69
N ASN A 21 4.42 -16.13 -3.88
CA ASN A 21 5.55 -17.05 -4.03
C ASN A 21 6.85 -16.48 -3.45
N VAL A 22 7.09 -15.18 -3.59
CA VAL A 22 8.24 -14.51 -2.96
C VAL A 22 8.14 -14.58 -1.44
N VAL A 23 6.97 -14.28 -0.87
CA VAL A 23 6.72 -14.38 0.57
C VAL A 23 6.90 -15.82 1.06
N ALA A 24 6.29 -16.79 0.40
CA ALA A 24 6.36 -18.20 0.76
C ALA A 24 7.79 -18.76 0.71
N LYS A 25 8.60 -18.36 -0.28
CA LYS A 25 10.02 -18.78 -0.36
C LYS A 25 10.90 -18.16 0.72
N ARG A 26 10.52 -17.00 1.27
CA ARG A 26 11.29 -16.30 2.31
C ARG A 26 10.83 -16.64 3.72
N TYR A 27 9.60 -17.09 3.86
CA TYR A 27 9.05 -17.59 5.10
C TYR A 27 10.01 -18.61 5.74
N GLU A 28 10.44 -18.34 6.97
CA GLU A 28 11.43 -19.13 7.74
C GLU A 28 12.82 -19.32 7.10
N GLN A 29 13.08 -18.73 5.93
CA GLN A 29 14.34 -18.88 5.18
C GLN A 29 15.16 -17.58 5.09
N GLY A 30 14.55 -16.42 5.35
CA GLY A 30 15.30 -15.18 5.52
C GLY A 30 14.44 -13.93 5.66
N SER A 31 15.03 -12.89 6.26
CA SER A 31 14.31 -11.67 6.64
C SER A 31 13.72 -10.89 5.45
N LEU A 32 12.54 -10.34 5.67
CA LEU A 32 11.79 -9.48 4.77
C LEU A 32 11.39 -8.21 5.53
N ILE A 33 11.67 -7.04 4.95
CA ILE A 33 11.16 -5.76 5.42
C ILE A 33 10.14 -5.27 4.40
N LEU A 34 8.97 -4.88 4.88
CA LEU A 34 7.87 -4.37 4.08
C LEU A 34 7.45 -3.00 4.58
N THR A 35 7.12 -2.10 3.65
CA THR A 35 6.40 -0.87 3.98
C THR A 35 5.07 -0.85 3.26
N SER A 36 4.06 -0.27 3.91
CA SER A 36 2.75 -0.05 3.31
C SER A 36 2.13 1.20 3.94
N ASN A 37 1.39 1.94 3.12
CA ASN A 37 0.52 3.02 3.57
C ASN A 37 -0.91 2.53 3.88
N LEU A 38 -1.21 1.25 3.66
CA LEU A 38 -2.51 0.65 3.88
C LEU A 38 -2.51 -0.23 5.14
N PRO A 39 -3.58 -0.20 5.94
CA PRO A 39 -3.78 -1.21 6.97
C PRO A 39 -4.02 -2.58 6.34
N PHE A 40 -3.66 -3.67 7.04
CA PHE A 40 -3.82 -5.04 6.54
C PHE A 40 -5.26 -5.39 6.13
N THR A 41 -6.26 -4.76 6.73
CA THR A 41 -7.68 -4.93 6.38
C THR A 41 -8.01 -4.49 4.96
N GLN A 42 -7.19 -3.63 4.34
CA GLN A 42 -7.35 -3.15 2.97
C GLN A 42 -6.49 -3.92 1.96
N TRP A 43 -5.67 -4.87 2.40
CA TRP A 43 -4.76 -5.58 1.51
C TRP A 43 -5.49 -6.47 0.50
N ALA A 44 -6.69 -6.99 0.82
CA ALA A 44 -7.45 -7.79 -0.13
C ALA A 44 -7.70 -7.04 -1.45
N GLY A 45 -8.09 -5.76 -1.39
CA GLY A 45 -8.26 -4.92 -2.58
C GLY A 45 -6.95 -4.59 -3.31
N THR A 46 -5.81 -4.75 -2.66
CA THR A 46 -4.49 -4.63 -3.31
C THR A 46 -4.09 -5.93 -4.00
N PHE A 47 -4.44 -7.09 -3.46
CA PHE A 47 -4.07 -8.41 -4.00
C PHE A 47 -5.21 -9.04 -4.79
N ALA A 48 -5.62 -8.39 -5.87
CA ALA A 48 -6.62 -8.87 -6.83
C ALA A 48 -7.99 -9.24 -6.21
N ASP A 49 -8.41 -8.50 -5.17
CA ASP A 49 -9.63 -8.76 -4.38
C ASP A 49 -9.71 -10.19 -3.80
N ASP A 50 -8.58 -10.89 -3.70
CA ASP A 50 -8.50 -12.27 -3.24
C ASP A 50 -8.24 -12.33 -1.73
N GLN A 51 -9.33 -12.47 -0.97
CA GLN A 51 -9.28 -12.57 0.49
C GLN A 51 -8.51 -13.81 0.95
N THR A 52 -8.61 -14.93 0.24
CA THR A 52 -7.97 -16.19 0.63
C THR A 52 -6.46 -16.12 0.44
N LEU A 53 -6.00 -15.64 -0.72
CA LEU A 53 -4.59 -15.41 -1.00
C LEU A 53 -3.99 -14.40 -0.01
N THR A 54 -4.70 -13.29 0.23
CA THR A 54 -4.26 -12.25 1.16
C THR A 54 -4.13 -12.79 2.58
N ALA A 55 -5.12 -13.55 3.07
CA ALA A 55 -5.06 -14.15 4.41
C ALA A 55 -3.88 -15.11 4.55
N ALA A 56 -3.67 -15.99 3.56
CA ALA A 56 -2.55 -16.93 3.55
C ALA A 56 -1.18 -16.23 3.50
N MET A 57 -1.11 -15.07 2.83
CA MET A 57 0.09 -14.25 2.78
C MET A 57 0.36 -13.55 4.11
N LEU A 58 -0.67 -12.92 4.70
CA LEU A 58 -0.57 -12.25 5.99
C LEU A 58 -0.18 -13.23 7.10
N ASP A 59 -0.74 -14.44 7.10
CA ASP A 59 -0.38 -15.50 8.05
C ASP A 59 1.14 -15.74 8.08
N ARG A 60 1.76 -15.92 6.91
CA ARG A 60 3.21 -16.11 6.76
C ARG A 60 4.01 -14.87 7.15
N LEU A 61 3.56 -13.69 6.76
CA LEU A 61 4.25 -12.44 7.08
C LEU A 61 4.25 -12.17 8.58
N LEU A 62 3.11 -12.39 9.24
CA LEU A 62 2.87 -11.97 10.62
C LEU A 62 3.32 -13.00 11.67
N HIS A 63 3.51 -14.26 11.28
CA HIS A 63 3.95 -15.31 12.21
C HIS A 63 5.26 -14.96 12.94
N HIS A 64 6.22 -14.35 12.24
CA HIS A 64 7.50 -13.91 12.80
C HIS A 64 7.79 -12.43 12.48
N ALA A 65 6.79 -11.56 12.67
CA ALA A 65 6.92 -10.12 12.40
C ALA A 65 7.15 -9.25 13.63
N HIS A 66 7.86 -8.16 13.41
CA HIS A 66 7.77 -6.97 14.25
C HIS A 66 7.02 -5.88 13.48
N ILE A 67 5.86 -5.48 13.98
CA ILE A 67 5.04 -4.45 13.34
C ILE A 67 5.40 -3.09 13.94
N VAL A 68 5.89 -2.18 13.10
CA VAL A 68 6.17 -0.80 13.47
C VAL A 68 5.11 0.09 12.83
N GLN A 69 4.12 0.51 13.64
CA GLN A 69 3.11 1.44 13.17
C GLN A 69 3.66 2.88 13.18
N MET A 70 3.76 3.47 12.00
CA MET A 70 4.25 4.85 11.85
C MET A 70 3.07 5.83 11.90
N THR A 71 3.19 6.87 12.73
CA THR A 71 2.21 7.95 12.83
C THR A 71 2.90 9.32 12.78
N GLY A 72 2.13 10.36 12.44
CA GLY A 72 2.59 11.74 12.42
C GLY A 72 2.55 12.40 11.04
N GLU A 73 2.86 13.69 11.00
CA GLU A 73 2.88 14.48 9.76
C GLU A 73 4.03 14.05 8.83
N SER A 74 3.77 14.09 7.52
CA SER A 74 4.77 13.84 6.48
C SER A 74 6.03 14.70 6.65
N TYR A 75 7.19 14.05 6.73
CA TYR A 75 8.48 14.72 6.76
C TYR A 75 8.70 15.62 5.53
N ARG A 76 8.28 15.15 4.35
CA ARG A 76 8.36 15.93 3.09
C ARG A 76 7.60 17.26 3.21
N LEU A 77 6.45 17.26 3.88
CA LEU A 77 5.66 18.47 4.08
C LEU A 77 6.30 19.40 5.13
N LYS A 78 6.85 18.83 6.21
CA LYS A 78 7.59 19.60 7.22
C LYS A 78 8.78 20.34 6.60
N ASP A 79 9.53 19.68 5.73
CA ASP A 79 10.70 20.29 5.09
C ASP A 79 10.30 21.38 4.10
N LYS A 80 9.21 21.19 3.34
CA LYS A 80 8.65 22.25 2.48
C LYS A 80 8.18 23.47 3.29
N ARG A 81 7.56 23.27 4.45
CA ARG A 81 7.17 24.36 5.37
C ARG A 81 8.40 25.10 5.91
N LYS A 82 9.46 24.37 6.29
CA LYS A 82 10.73 24.96 6.77
C LYS A 82 11.47 25.73 5.68
N ALA A 83 11.43 25.25 4.44
CA ALA A 83 12.05 25.90 3.28
C ALA A 83 11.29 27.16 2.79
N GLY A 84 10.32 27.68 3.56
CA GLY A 84 9.61 28.92 3.24
C GLY A 84 8.69 28.85 2.02
N THR A 85 8.52 27.67 1.40
CA THR A 85 7.63 27.51 0.26
C THR A 85 6.21 27.36 0.76
N LYS A 86 5.53 28.49 0.96
CA LYS A 86 4.07 28.52 1.13
C LYS A 86 3.45 27.96 -0.15
N SER A 87 3.09 26.68 -0.17
CA SER A 87 2.28 26.11 -1.25
C SER A 87 0.94 26.83 -1.23
N SER A 88 0.76 27.75 -2.17
CA SER A 88 -0.51 28.33 -2.50
C SER A 88 -1.51 27.22 -2.88
N ARG A 89 -2.65 27.23 -2.21
CA ARG A 89 -3.95 26.71 -2.66
C ARG A 89 -4.04 25.20 -2.92
N ALA A 90 -4.74 24.50 -2.01
CA ALA A 90 -5.45 23.28 -2.38
C ALA A 90 -6.51 23.68 -3.42
N GLU A 91 -6.37 23.21 -4.67
CA GLU A 91 -7.48 23.20 -5.60
C GLU A 91 -8.53 22.20 -5.09
N PRO A 92 -9.79 22.60 -4.90
CA PRO A 92 -10.83 21.63 -4.61
C PRO A 92 -10.98 20.72 -5.82
N ALA A 93 -11.03 19.41 -5.57
CA ALA A 93 -11.26 18.39 -6.58
C ALA A 93 -12.41 18.80 -7.49
N ARG A 94 -12.16 18.90 -8.80
CA ARG A 94 -13.23 19.07 -9.79
C ARG A 94 -14.15 17.86 -9.65
N LYS A 95 -15.38 18.12 -9.19
CA LYS A 95 -16.47 17.16 -9.20
C LYS A 95 -16.74 16.78 -10.67
N TYR A 96 -16.44 15.54 -11.04
CA TYR A 96 -16.78 15.04 -12.36
C TYR A 96 -18.30 14.81 -12.39
N GLU A 97 -19.03 15.73 -12.99
CA GLU A 97 -20.43 15.52 -13.35
C GLU A 97 -20.45 14.97 -14.78
N PRO A 98 -20.93 13.73 -15.01
CA PRO A 98 -21.11 13.24 -16.36
C PRO A 98 -22.28 14.01 -16.98
N GLU A 99 -21.99 14.87 -17.95
CA GLU A 99 -23.01 15.43 -18.83
C GLU A 99 -23.72 14.31 -19.56
N GLY A 100 -25.05 14.37 -19.55
CA GLY A 100 -25.92 13.35 -20.10
C GLY A 100 -25.70 13.13 -21.60
N GLY A 101 -25.71 11.86 -21.99
CA GLY A 101 -26.02 11.44 -23.34
C GLY A 101 -27.41 10.80 -23.35
N GLN A 102 -28.41 11.58 -23.75
CA GLN A 102 -29.66 11.02 -24.27
C GLN A 102 -29.34 10.38 -25.62
N ASN A 103 -29.75 9.12 -25.80
CA ASN A 103 -30.42 8.57 -26.99
C ASN A 103 -30.78 7.11 -26.73
#